data_AF-A0A858BU38-F1
#
_entry.id   AF-A0A858BU38-F1
#
_cell.length_a   1.000
_cell.length_b   1.000
_cell.length_c   1.000
_cell.angle_alpha   90.00
_cell.angle_beta   90.00
_cell.angle_gamma   90.00
#
_symmetry.space_group_name_H-M   'P 1'
#
loop_
_entity.id
_entity.type
_entity.pdbx_description
1 polymer ?
#
loop_
_entity_poly.entity_id
_entity_poly.type
_entity_poly.pdbx_seq_one_letter_code
_entity_poly.pdbx_strand_id
1 'polypeptide(L)'
;MENIIEADFKVVQERTLDIIATEIKTIDNHVCQVALNGAIEIGAKLEEAKEKVGHGNWENWCKENLDYSKSQAERFMKISAEYGNEDSPYLSAISKTYTCTDFSISKAFRLLQVPENEIEDFVEKNDVDTMKVRELENEIKRLKQEKETADEQLENIDRLQSDLDTAMAEKEATAKLLQDLQEKQKKAENGELPDDIKAEMLERQNEIDKLKESLDKSKAKEKKLKEEKDRIEASRKEAIQEAEKKARDEAAATAQAEAEKVVADTIEQLEKETEEAKTRAAAAENMLAMSASEEVVIFKTKTADLQKMVGEIKTSIHSLSEKDPEQADKHRQVFKKVMQALYDGI
;
A
#
# COMPACT_ATOMS: atom_id res chain seq x y z
N MET A 1 -53.18 30.56 38.54
CA MET A 1 -52.11 29.57 38.72
C MET A 1 -52.39 28.45 37.74
N GLU A 2 -51.83 28.56 36.53
CA GLU A 2 -51.87 27.49 35.55
C GLU A 2 -50.63 26.63 35.77
N ASN A 3 -50.84 25.35 36.09
CA ASN A 3 -49.79 24.36 36.23
C ASN A 3 -49.17 24.10 34.85
N ILE A 4 -47.94 24.57 34.65
CA ILE A 4 -47.10 24.13 33.55
C ILE A 4 -46.59 22.75 33.92
N ILE A 5 -47.06 21.74 33.19
CA ILE A 5 -46.53 20.38 33.26
C ILE A 5 -45.17 20.42 32.56
N GLU A 6 -44.09 20.38 33.33
CA GLU A 6 -42.74 20.11 32.81
C GLU A 6 -42.72 18.69 32.26
N ALA A 7 -42.87 18.57 30.93
CA ALA A 7 -42.64 17.32 30.23
C ALA A 7 -41.13 17.14 30.06
N ASP A 8 -40.54 16.24 30.85
CA ASP A 8 -39.17 15.76 30.66
C ASP A 8 -39.07 15.01 29.32
N PHE A 9 -38.70 15.71 28.24
CA PHE A 9 -38.38 15.07 26.97
C PHE A 9 -36.99 14.41 27.08
N LYS A 10 -36.99 13.11 27.35
CA LYS A 10 -35.80 12.28 27.22
C LYS A 10 -35.56 12.04 25.72
N VAL A 11 -34.59 12.73 25.13
CA VAL A 11 -34.12 12.45 23.76
C VAL A 11 -33.52 11.03 23.78
N VAL A 12 -34.32 10.05 23.36
CA VAL A 12 -33.84 8.70 23.11
C VAL A 12 -33.15 8.76 21.75
N GLN A 13 -31.82 8.69 21.74
CA GLN A 13 -31.08 8.51 20.49
C GLN A 13 -31.59 7.24 19.81
N GLU A 14 -32.20 7.39 18.65
CA GLU A 14 -32.74 6.28 17.87
C GLU A 14 -31.57 5.40 17.41
N ARG A 15 -31.53 4.14 17.87
CA ARG A 15 -30.47 3.19 17.52
C ARG A 15 -30.70 2.69 16.10
N THR A 16 -30.19 3.41 15.11
CA THR A 16 -30.24 2.99 13.71
C THR A 16 -29.29 1.81 13.45
N LEU A 17 -29.56 1.05 12.39
CA LEU A 17 -28.69 -0.07 11.99
C LEU A 17 -27.27 0.40 11.65
N ASP A 18 -27.11 1.61 11.11
CA ASP A 18 -25.80 2.17 10.74
C ASP A 18 -24.97 2.55 11.97
N ILE A 19 -25.61 3.06 13.03
CA ILE A 19 -24.96 3.30 14.32
C ILE A 19 -24.46 1.97 14.89
N ILE A 20 -25.30 0.93 14.88
CA ILE A 20 -24.93 -0.41 15.37
C ILE A 20 -23.78 -1.00 14.54
N ALA A 21 -23.81 -0.86 13.21
CA ALA A 21 -22.74 -1.34 12.34
C ALA A 21 -21.40 -0.62 12.62
N THR A 22 -21.45 0.69 12.90
CA THR A 22 -20.28 1.49 13.26
C THR A 22 -19.72 1.10 14.64
N GLU A 23 -20.60 0.87 15.62
CA GLU A 23 -20.21 0.36 16.95
C GLU A 23 -19.53 -1.02 16.83
N ILE A 24 -20.08 -1.94 16.04
CA ILE A 24 -19.49 -3.27 15.80
C ILE A 24 -18.09 -3.15 15.19
N LYS A 25 -17.94 -2.36 14.11
CA LYS A 25 -16.62 -2.12 13.49
C LYS A 25 -15.61 -1.51 14.46
N THR A 26 -16.07 -0.63 15.35
CA THR A 26 -15.21 -0.01 16.38
C THR A 26 -14.73 -1.04 17.40
N ILE A 27 -15.63 -1.94 17.84
CA ILE A 27 -15.28 -3.03 18.76
C ILE A 27 -14.31 -4.00 18.09
N ASP A 28 -14.58 -4.42 16.86
CA ASP A 28 -13.71 -5.33 16.10
C ASP A 28 -12.29 -4.73 15.97
N ASN A 29 -12.19 -3.46 15.55
CA ASN A 29 -10.94 -2.72 15.49
C ASN A 29 -10.17 -2.74 16.81
N HIS A 30 -10.85 -2.49 17.93
CA HIS A 30 -10.23 -2.52 19.25
C HIS A 30 -9.72 -3.92 19.62
N VAL A 31 -10.52 -4.97 19.38
CA VAL A 31 -10.12 -6.36 19.65
C VAL A 31 -8.86 -6.74 18.85
N CYS A 32 -8.78 -6.36 17.58
CA CYS A 32 -7.58 -6.58 16.75
C CYS A 32 -6.34 -5.87 17.31
N GLN A 33 -6.46 -4.59 17.68
CA GLN A 33 -5.33 -3.83 18.25
C GLN A 33 -4.82 -4.49 19.52
N VAL A 34 -5.73 -4.87 20.42
CA VAL A 34 -5.38 -5.57 21.66
C VAL A 34 -4.72 -6.92 21.35
N ALA A 35 -5.20 -7.66 20.36
CA ALA A 35 -4.60 -8.94 19.97
C ALA A 35 -3.17 -8.79 19.40
N LEU A 36 -2.92 -7.77 18.55
CA LEU A 36 -1.58 -7.50 18.02
C LEU A 36 -0.63 -7.01 19.11
N ASN A 37 -1.05 -6.08 19.96
CA ASN A 37 -0.26 -5.60 21.09
C ASN A 37 0.05 -6.73 22.07
N GLY A 38 -0.94 -7.59 22.37
CA GLY A 38 -0.72 -8.80 23.16
C GLY A 38 0.30 -9.74 22.51
N ALA A 39 0.27 -9.91 21.19
CA ALA A 39 1.26 -10.72 20.47
C ALA A 39 2.69 -10.13 20.57
N ILE A 40 2.82 -8.81 20.51
CA ILE A 40 4.09 -8.08 20.70
C ILE A 40 4.59 -8.29 22.13
N GLU A 41 3.76 -8.06 23.14
CA GLU A 41 4.14 -8.23 24.55
C GLU A 41 4.54 -9.68 24.88
N ILE A 42 3.78 -10.66 24.35
CA ILE A 42 4.13 -12.09 24.47
C ILE A 42 5.50 -12.34 23.84
N GLY A 43 5.76 -11.81 22.64
CA GLY A 43 7.05 -11.97 21.98
C GLY A 43 8.21 -11.38 22.78
N ALA A 44 8.05 -10.17 23.33
CA ALA A 44 9.05 -9.54 24.19
C ALA A 44 9.35 -10.38 25.45
N LYS A 45 8.31 -10.98 26.05
CA LYS A 45 8.47 -11.87 27.21
C LYS A 45 9.09 -13.22 26.84
N LEU A 46 8.84 -13.72 25.65
CA LEU A 46 9.49 -14.92 25.12
C LEU A 46 10.99 -14.68 24.88
N GLU A 47 11.40 -13.52 24.37
CA GLU A 47 12.82 -13.16 24.26
C GLU A 47 13.49 -13.12 25.65
N GLU A 48 12.87 -12.45 26.63
CA GLU A 48 13.36 -12.42 28.01
C GLU A 48 13.48 -13.83 28.63
N ALA A 49 12.52 -14.72 28.36
CA ALA A 49 12.57 -16.09 28.82
C ALA A 49 13.68 -16.90 28.13
N LYS A 50 13.86 -16.71 26.82
CA LYS A 50 14.85 -17.46 26.02
C LYS A 50 16.28 -17.20 26.48
N GLU A 51 16.59 -15.98 26.92
CA GLU A 51 17.88 -15.64 27.53
C GLU A 51 18.14 -16.43 28.83
N LYS A 52 17.09 -16.78 29.59
CA LYS A 52 17.18 -17.45 30.88
C LYS A 52 17.17 -18.98 30.79
N VAL A 53 16.51 -19.55 29.77
CA VAL A 53 16.33 -21.02 29.61
C VAL A 53 17.62 -21.76 29.24
N GLY A 54 18.58 -21.06 28.63
CA GLY A 54 19.85 -21.64 28.19
C GLY A 54 19.75 -22.46 26.90
N HIS A 55 20.89 -22.72 26.25
CA HIS A 55 20.94 -23.36 24.94
C HIS A 55 20.36 -24.79 24.96
N GLY A 56 19.58 -25.13 23.93
CA GLY A 56 19.03 -26.49 23.72
C GLY A 56 17.74 -26.82 24.49
N ASN A 57 17.39 -26.06 25.53
CA ASN A 57 16.19 -26.32 26.35
C ASN A 57 14.94 -25.52 25.94
N TRP A 58 15.09 -24.59 24.99
CA TRP A 58 14.02 -23.66 24.60
C TRP A 58 12.71 -24.33 24.17
N GLU A 59 12.81 -25.34 23.30
CA GLU A 59 11.62 -26.03 22.78
C GLU A 59 10.84 -26.78 23.86
N ASN A 60 11.56 -27.49 24.75
CA ASN A 60 10.93 -28.18 25.88
C ASN A 60 10.29 -27.19 26.85
N TRP A 61 10.98 -26.09 27.16
CA TRP A 61 10.46 -25.08 28.06
C TRP A 61 9.16 -24.45 27.53
N CYS A 62 9.12 -24.07 26.25
CA CYS A 62 7.90 -23.53 25.62
C CYS A 62 6.73 -24.51 25.71
N LYS A 63 6.98 -25.79 25.45
CA LYS A 63 5.93 -26.82 25.47
C LYS A 63 5.41 -27.07 26.89
N GLU A 64 6.31 -27.17 27.86
CA GLU A 64 5.96 -27.52 29.25
C GLU A 64 5.33 -26.36 30.03
N ASN A 65 5.70 -25.12 29.72
CA ASN A 65 5.29 -23.94 30.52
C ASN A 65 4.20 -23.11 29.84
N LEU A 66 4.08 -23.17 28.51
CA LEU A 66 3.18 -22.29 27.74
C LEU A 66 2.24 -23.07 26.79
N ASP A 67 2.39 -24.39 26.68
CA ASP A 67 1.73 -25.21 25.65
C ASP A 67 2.02 -24.74 24.22
N TYR A 68 3.16 -24.06 24.00
CA TYR A 68 3.54 -23.52 22.70
C TYR A 68 4.45 -24.49 21.95
N SER A 69 4.25 -24.57 20.64
CA SER A 69 5.30 -25.10 19.77
C SER A 69 6.45 -24.11 19.66
N LYS A 70 7.65 -24.62 19.33
CA LYS A 70 8.81 -23.76 19.02
C LYS A 70 8.48 -22.72 17.95
N SER A 71 7.78 -23.12 16.89
CA SER A 71 7.42 -22.23 15.77
C SER A 71 6.39 -21.17 16.17
N GLN A 72 5.47 -21.47 17.09
CA GLN A 72 4.54 -20.49 17.64
C GLN A 72 5.26 -19.44 18.47
N ALA A 73 6.19 -19.86 19.35
CA ALA A 73 7.00 -18.94 20.14
C ALA A 73 7.87 -18.03 19.26
N GLU A 74 8.59 -18.61 18.28
CA GLU A 74 9.41 -17.84 17.32
C GLU A 74 8.58 -16.83 16.51
N ARG A 75 7.33 -17.17 16.19
CA ARG A 75 6.42 -16.26 15.49
C ARG A 75 6.06 -15.04 16.33
N PHE A 76 5.73 -15.22 17.62
CA PHE A 76 5.47 -14.09 18.51
C PHE A 76 6.71 -13.21 18.70
N MET A 77 7.88 -13.82 18.87
CA MET A 77 9.14 -13.10 19.01
C MET A 77 9.44 -12.25 17.76
N LYS A 78 9.26 -12.79 16.57
CA LYS A 78 9.38 -12.03 15.31
C LYS A 78 8.39 -10.87 15.23
N ILE A 79 7.13 -11.10 15.61
CA ILE A 79 6.15 -10.01 15.67
C ILE A 79 6.61 -8.92 16.63
N SER A 80 7.11 -9.27 17.81
CA SER A 80 7.63 -8.30 18.77
C SER A 80 8.83 -7.52 18.23
N ALA A 81 9.75 -8.18 17.52
CA ALA A 81 10.92 -7.51 16.96
C ALA A 81 10.54 -6.49 15.89
N GLU A 82 9.61 -6.87 15.00
CA GLU A 82 9.29 -6.08 13.80
C GLU A 82 8.16 -5.06 14.03
N TYR A 83 7.19 -5.34 14.90
CA TYR A 83 6.06 -4.46 15.21
C TYR A 83 6.16 -3.76 16.57
N GLY A 84 7.11 -4.15 17.44
CA GLY A 84 7.22 -3.59 18.80
C GLY A 84 7.78 -2.18 18.87
N ASN A 85 8.28 -1.64 17.76
CA ASN A 85 8.70 -0.24 17.65
C ASN A 85 7.54 0.63 17.13
N GLU A 86 7.27 1.76 17.77
CA GLU A 86 6.27 2.74 17.31
C GLU A 86 6.58 3.27 15.91
N ASP A 87 7.86 3.38 15.56
CA ASP A 87 8.33 3.79 14.22
C ASP A 87 8.41 2.63 13.22
N SER A 88 7.85 1.46 13.56
CA SER A 88 7.89 0.29 12.67
C SER A 88 7.19 0.58 11.33
N PRO A 89 7.87 0.37 10.18
CA PRO A 89 7.24 0.46 8.87
C PRO A 89 6.06 -0.51 8.73
N TYR A 90 6.15 -1.67 9.35
CA TYR A 90 5.08 -2.68 9.35
C TYR A 90 3.86 -2.20 10.14
N LEU A 91 4.07 -1.57 11.31
CA LEU A 91 2.99 -0.98 12.10
C LEU A 91 2.37 0.23 11.39
N SER A 92 3.20 1.12 10.80
CA SER A 92 2.77 2.27 10.00
C SER A 92 1.90 1.83 8.82
N ALA A 93 2.33 0.82 8.05
CA ALA A 93 1.62 0.35 6.87
C ALA A 93 0.20 -0.13 7.18
N ILE A 94 0.03 -0.88 8.28
CA ILE A 94 -1.28 -1.38 8.69
C ILE A 94 -2.08 -0.33 9.50
N SER A 95 -1.42 0.68 10.07
CA SER A 95 -2.06 1.77 10.84
C SER A 95 -3.06 2.60 10.03
N LYS A 96 -2.79 2.76 8.73
CA LYS A 96 -3.60 3.57 7.81
C LYS A 96 -4.87 2.85 7.36
N THR A 97 -4.88 1.52 7.37
CA THR A 97 -5.94 0.71 6.78
C THR A 97 -6.88 0.07 7.80
N TYR A 98 -6.75 0.37 9.12
CA TYR A 98 -7.52 -0.18 10.25
C TYR A 98 -9.06 -0.18 10.11
N THR A 99 -9.55 -1.03 9.22
CA THR A 99 -10.91 -1.55 9.15
C THR A 99 -10.77 -3.06 9.31
N CYS A 100 -10.53 -3.45 10.55
CA CYS A 100 -10.42 -4.84 11.01
C CYS A 100 -11.81 -5.46 10.96
N THR A 101 -12.11 -6.14 9.88
CA THR A 101 -12.99 -7.30 9.95
C THR A 101 -12.19 -8.60 9.94
N ASP A 102 -10.89 -8.60 9.58
CA ASP A 102 -10.10 -9.83 9.43
C ASP A 102 -8.56 -9.71 9.68
N PHE A 103 -8.05 -8.61 10.28
CA PHE A 103 -6.59 -8.46 10.52
C PHE A 103 -6.09 -9.32 11.68
N SER A 104 -5.75 -10.58 11.38
CA SER A 104 -5.22 -11.53 12.37
C SER A 104 -3.70 -11.42 12.56
N ILE A 105 -3.21 -11.91 13.70
CA ILE A 105 -1.78 -12.17 13.99
C ILE A 105 -1.12 -12.96 12.83
N SER A 106 -1.90 -13.73 12.05
CA SER A 106 -1.41 -14.51 10.91
C SER A 106 -1.12 -13.66 9.70
N LYS A 107 -1.93 -12.63 9.43
CA LYS A 107 -1.62 -11.66 8.39
C LYS A 107 -0.39 -10.83 8.75
N ALA A 108 -0.32 -10.32 9.98
CA ALA A 108 0.85 -9.58 10.48
C ALA A 108 2.16 -10.37 10.29
N PHE A 109 2.15 -11.66 10.62
CA PHE A 109 3.32 -12.52 10.41
C PHE A 109 3.63 -12.79 8.92
N ARG A 110 2.62 -12.88 8.05
CA ARG A 110 2.84 -13.07 6.61
C ARG A 110 3.45 -11.85 5.97
N LEU A 111 3.05 -10.65 6.38
CA LEU A 111 3.58 -9.37 5.90
C LEU A 111 5.08 -9.20 6.18
N LEU A 112 5.64 -9.86 7.19
CA LEU A 112 7.09 -9.88 7.44
C LEU A 112 7.91 -10.53 6.31
N GLN A 113 7.26 -11.18 5.34
CA GLN A 113 7.93 -11.69 4.14
C GLN A 113 8.10 -10.62 3.06
N VAL A 114 7.41 -9.47 3.20
CA VAL A 114 7.57 -8.30 2.33
C VAL A 114 8.68 -7.43 2.91
N PRO A 115 9.64 -6.96 2.08
CA PRO A 115 10.68 -6.04 2.53
C PRO A 115 10.10 -4.76 3.16
N GLU A 116 10.75 -4.23 4.20
CA GLU A 116 10.33 -3.01 4.90
C GLU A 116 10.12 -1.82 3.97
N ASN A 117 10.95 -1.68 2.93
CA ASN A 117 10.87 -0.58 1.97
C ASN A 117 9.73 -0.75 0.93
N GLU A 118 9.08 -1.91 0.90
CA GLU A 118 7.99 -2.25 -0.04
C GLU A 118 6.66 -2.46 0.68
N ILE A 119 6.64 -2.49 2.03
CA ILE A 119 5.45 -2.86 2.81
C ILE A 119 4.30 -1.86 2.67
N GLU A 120 4.58 -0.56 2.69
CA GLU A 120 3.53 0.47 2.56
C GLU A 120 2.83 0.35 1.20
N ASP A 121 3.61 0.33 0.12
CA ASP A 121 3.15 0.10 -1.25
C ASP A 121 2.38 -1.22 -1.38
N PHE A 122 2.86 -2.29 -0.73
CA PHE A 122 2.22 -3.60 -0.78
C PHE A 122 0.84 -3.55 -0.13
N VAL A 123 0.72 -2.97 1.06
CA VAL A 123 -0.56 -2.91 1.79
C VAL A 123 -1.57 -2.02 1.04
N GLU A 124 -1.13 -0.89 0.51
CA GLU A 124 -1.98 0.04 -0.26
C GLU A 124 -2.53 -0.61 -1.54
N LYS A 125 -1.72 -1.39 -2.27
CA LYS A 125 -2.11 -1.97 -3.56
C LYS A 125 -2.94 -3.26 -3.44
N ASN A 126 -2.82 -4.00 -2.33
CA ASN A 126 -3.33 -5.37 -2.25
C ASN A 126 -4.53 -5.55 -1.31
N ASP A 127 -5.16 -4.49 -0.80
CA ASP A 127 -6.34 -4.56 0.09
C ASP A 127 -6.23 -5.69 1.15
N VAL A 128 -5.13 -5.63 1.91
CA VAL A 128 -4.71 -6.72 2.81
C VAL A 128 -5.75 -7.04 3.89
N ASP A 129 -6.59 -6.07 4.23
CA ASP A 129 -7.61 -6.20 5.26
C ASP A 129 -8.73 -7.16 4.86
N THR A 130 -9.16 -7.12 3.59
CA THR A 130 -10.23 -8.01 3.09
C THR A 130 -9.71 -9.38 2.66
N MET A 131 -8.43 -9.49 2.28
CA MET A 131 -7.84 -10.76 1.86
C MET A 131 -7.84 -11.81 2.96
N LYS A 132 -8.09 -13.08 2.64
CA LYS A 132 -7.83 -14.17 3.58
C LYS A 132 -6.34 -14.39 3.74
N VAL A 133 -5.92 -14.95 4.88
CA VAL A 133 -4.50 -15.26 5.17
C VAL A 133 -3.84 -16.08 4.04
N ARG A 134 -4.59 -17.00 3.42
CA ARG A 134 -4.08 -17.83 2.31
C ARG A 134 -3.94 -17.05 1.01
N GLU A 135 -4.86 -16.12 0.74
CA GLU A 135 -4.81 -15.24 -0.43
C GLU A 135 -3.62 -14.29 -0.31
N LEU A 136 -3.44 -13.66 0.86
CA LEU A 136 -2.26 -12.87 1.19
C LEU A 136 -0.95 -13.65 1.00
N GLU A 137 -0.88 -14.88 1.50
CA GLU A 137 0.32 -15.72 1.33
C GLU A 137 0.60 -16.06 -0.15
N ASN A 138 -0.44 -16.34 -0.93
CA ASN A 138 -0.30 -16.60 -2.36
C ASN A 138 0.14 -15.35 -3.11
N GLU A 139 -0.38 -14.18 -2.73
CA GLU A 139 -0.05 -12.90 -3.37
C GLU A 139 1.41 -12.51 -3.13
N ILE A 140 1.87 -12.61 -1.88
CA ILE A 140 3.29 -12.41 -1.54
C ILE A 140 4.19 -13.36 -2.34
N LYS A 141 3.81 -14.64 -2.45
CA LYS A 141 4.58 -15.63 -3.23
C LYS A 141 4.59 -15.30 -4.72
N ARG A 142 3.44 -14.90 -5.27
CA ARG A 142 3.29 -14.51 -6.68
C ARG A 142 4.22 -13.36 -7.02
N LEU A 143 4.18 -12.27 -6.24
CA LEU A 143 5.01 -11.09 -6.47
C LEU A 143 6.51 -11.40 -6.30
N LYS A 144 6.87 -12.25 -5.33
CA LYS A 144 8.25 -12.69 -5.17
C LYS A 144 8.75 -13.47 -6.39
N GLN A 145 7.95 -14.39 -6.92
CA GLN A 145 8.29 -15.17 -8.12
C GLN A 145 8.35 -14.29 -9.37
N GLU A 146 7.47 -13.31 -9.48
CA GLU A 146 7.45 -12.34 -10.57
C GLU A 146 8.73 -11.49 -10.58
N LYS A 147 9.16 -11.01 -9.40
CA LYS A 147 10.42 -10.27 -9.23
C LYS A 147 11.63 -11.14 -9.58
N GLU A 148 11.69 -12.37 -9.08
CA GLU A 148 12.77 -13.32 -9.38
C GLU A 148 12.85 -13.63 -10.89
N THR A 149 11.71 -13.87 -11.53
CA THR A 149 11.65 -14.10 -12.99
C THR A 149 12.11 -12.86 -13.77
N ALA A 150 11.74 -11.66 -13.33
CA ALA A 150 12.15 -10.42 -13.97
C ALA A 150 13.67 -10.18 -13.85
N ASP A 151 14.26 -10.49 -12.69
CA ASP A 151 15.70 -10.40 -12.45
C ASP A 151 16.46 -11.43 -13.30
N GLU A 152 15.99 -12.68 -13.38
CA GLU A 152 16.57 -13.73 -14.25
C GLU A 152 16.53 -13.32 -15.74
N GLN A 153 15.45 -12.68 -16.18
CA GLN A 153 15.34 -12.17 -17.55
C GLN A 153 16.35 -11.06 -17.83
N LEU A 154 16.58 -10.15 -16.89
CA LEU A 154 17.57 -9.08 -17.02
C LEU A 154 18.98 -9.66 -17.09
N GLU A 155 19.34 -10.58 -16.19
CA GLU A 155 20.64 -11.25 -16.21
C GLU A 155 20.88 -12.00 -17.53
N ASN A 156 19.83 -12.64 -18.07
CA ASN A 156 19.93 -13.32 -19.36
C ASN A 156 20.13 -12.34 -20.53
N ILE A 157 19.45 -11.18 -20.52
CA ILE A 157 19.66 -10.12 -21.52
C ILE A 157 21.10 -9.60 -21.47
N ASP A 158 21.63 -9.36 -20.27
CA ASP A 158 23.00 -8.88 -20.09
C ASP A 158 24.03 -9.91 -20.58
N ARG A 159 23.81 -11.19 -20.27
CA ARG A 159 24.64 -12.28 -20.78
C ARG A 159 24.60 -12.37 -22.30
N LEU A 160 23.41 -12.33 -22.90
CA LEU A 160 23.24 -12.36 -24.36
C LEU A 160 23.88 -11.15 -25.02
N GLN A 161 23.83 -9.98 -24.40
CA GLN A 161 24.52 -8.77 -24.87
C GLN A 161 26.04 -8.97 -24.90
N SER A 162 26.62 -9.47 -23.80
CA SER A 162 28.06 -9.78 -23.72
C SER A 162 28.49 -10.82 -24.76
N ASP A 163 27.69 -11.87 -24.96
CA ASP A 163 27.95 -12.91 -25.97
C ASP A 163 27.85 -12.34 -27.39
N LEU A 164 26.89 -11.44 -27.64
CA LEU A 164 26.71 -10.77 -28.93
C LEU A 164 27.91 -9.85 -29.23
N ASP A 165 28.37 -9.06 -28.26
CA ASP A 165 29.52 -8.18 -28.42
C ASP A 165 30.80 -8.97 -28.72
N THR A 166 31.00 -10.10 -28.03
CA THR A 166 32.09 -11.03 -28.31
C THR A 166 32.00 -11.60 -29.73
N ALA A 167 30.82 -12.07 -30.14
CA ALA A 167 30.61 -12.62 -31.48
C ALA A 167 30.80 -11.58 -32.60
N MET A 168 30.44 -10.31 -32.34
CA MET A 168 30.68 -9.21 -33.27
C MET A 168 32.18 -8.90 -33.40
N ALA A 169 32.92 -8.88 -32.28
CA ALA A 169 34.37 -8.68 -32.30
C ALA A 169 35.11 -9.83 -33.02
N GLU A 170 34.72 -11.08 -32.76
CA GLU A 170 35.24 -12.28 -33.46
C GLU A 170 34.99 -12.19 -34.98
N LYS A 171 33.78 -11.81 -35.37
CA LYS A 171 33.40 -11.59 -36.77
C LYS A 171 34.23 -10.50 -37.42
N GLU A 172 34.39 -9.35 -36.76
CA GLU A 172 35.14 -8.22 -37.30
C GLU A 172 36.63 -8.55 -37.48
N ALA A 173 37.24 -9.21 -36.48
CA ALA A 173 38.62 -9.69 -36.57
C ALA A 173 38.80 -10.70 -37.72
N THR A 174 37.87 -11.64 -37.86
CA THR A 174 37.90 -12.64 -38.95
C THR A 174 37.72 -11.97 -40.32
N ALA A 175 36.78 -11.03 -40.43
CA ALA A 175 36.52 -10.28 -41.66
C ALA A 175 37.74 -9.46 -42.09
N LYS A 176 38.41 -8.79 -41.14
CA LYS A 176 39.62 -8.01 -41.41
C LYS A 176 40.78 -8.89 -41.87
N LEU A 177 41.03 -10.01 -41.20
CA LEU A 177 42.07 -10.96 -41.60
C LEU A 177 41.79 -11.55 -43.00
N LEU A 178 40.52 -11.90 -43.27
CA LEU A 178 40.10 -12.39 -44.57
C LEU A 178 40.31 -11.33 -45.66
N GLN A 179 39.97 -10.07 -45.40
CA GLN A 179 40.18 -8.97 -46.34
C GLN A 179 41.67 -8.77 -46.63
N ASP A 180 42.52 -8.72 -45.60
CA ASP A 180 43.96 -8.53 -45.74
C ASP A 180 44.60 -9.65 -46.59
N LEU A 181 44.18 -10.90 -46.39
CA LEU A 181 44.64 -12.05 -47.18
C LEU A 181 44.14 -11.99 -48.63
N GLN A 182 42.87 -11.62 -48.84
CA GLN A 182 42.30 -11.47 -50.19
C GLN A 182 42.95 -10.33 -50.98
N GLU A 183 43.30 -9.21 -50.34
CA GLU A 183 44.02 -8.11 -50.98
C GLU A 183 45.45 -8.53 -51.38
N LYS A 184 46.16 -9.27 -50.52
CA LYS A 184 47.48 -9.83 -50.85
C LYS A 184 47.39 -10.82 -52.02
N GLN A 185 46.36 -11.67 -52.04
CA GLN A 185 46.12 -12.61 -53.14
C GLN A 185 45.89 -11.87 -54.47
N LYS A 186 45.06 -10.82 -54.49
CA LYS A 186 44.84 -10.00 -55.69
C LYS A 186 46.12 -9.32 -56.20
N LYS A 187 46.96 -8.79 -55.28
CA LYS A 187 48.26 -8.20 -55.65
C LYS A 187 49.22 -9.25 -56.23
N ALA A 188 49.17 -10.49 -55.74
CA ALA A 188 49.96 -11.60 -56.27
C ALA A 188 49.52 -12.00 -57.69
N GLU A 189 48.20 -12.08 -57.92
CA GLU A 189 47.59 -12.38 -59.24
C GLU A 189 47.88 -11.28 -60.27
N ASN A 190 47.88 -10.01 -59.87
CA ASN A 190 48.22 -8.87 -60.73
C ASN A 190 49.71 -8.76 -61.07
N GLY A 191 50.56 -9.63 -60.50
CA GLY A 191 52.01 -9.60 -60.74
C GLY A 191 52.77 -8.50 -60.00
N GLU A 192 52.14 -7.84 -59.04
CA GLU A 192 52.72 -6.76 -58.23
C GLU A 192 53.62 -7.27 -57.08
N LEU A 193 53.74 -8.60 -56.93
CA LEU A 193 54.53 -9.26 -55.88
C LEU A 193 55.61 -10.20 -56.45
N PRO A 194 56.72 -10.40 -55.71
CA PRO A 194 57.76 -11.39 -56.03
C PRO A 194 57.24 -12.84 -56.18
N ASP A 195 57.93 -13.67 -56.96
CA ASP A 195 57.48 -15.03 -57.34
C ASP A 195 57.45 -16.02 -56.16
N ASP A 196 58.31 -15.84 -55.16
CA ASP A 196 58.30 -16.54 -53.87
C ASP A 196 57.01 -16.26 -53.06
N ILE A 197 56.54 -15.02 -53.08
CA ILE A 197 55.29 -14.62 -52.40
C ILE A 197 54.05 -15.14 -53.14
N LYS A 198 54.11 -15.26 -54.48
CA LYS A 198 53.02 -15.88 -55.27
C LYS A 198 52.85 -17.36 -54.93
N ALA A 199 53.96 -18.11 -54.77
CA ALA A 199 53.92 -19.51 -54.37
C ALA A 199 53.34 -19.67 -52.95
N GLU A 200 53.73 -18.82 -52.01
CA GLU A 200 53.20 -18.80 -50.64
C GLU A 200 51.68 -18.49 -50.62
N MET A 201 51.20 -17.58 -51.47
CA MET A 201 49.76 -17.27 -51.58
C MET A 201 48.94 -18.44 -52.11
N LEU A 202 49.49 -19.24 -53.03
CA LEU A 202 48.84 -20.44 -53.54
C LEU A 202 48.62 -21.49 -52.43
N GLU A 203 49.57 -21.62 -51.50
CA GLU A 203 49.47 -22.52 -50.35
C GLU A 203 48.48 -22.01 -49.28
N ARG A 204 48.33 -20.68 -49.14
CA ARG A 204 47.39 -20.04 -48.20
C ARG A 204 45.93 -20.01 -48.67
N GLN A 205 45.62 -20.48 -49.88
CA GLN A 205 44.24 -20.58 -50.37
C GLN A 205 43.31 -21.37 -49.41
N ASN A 206 43.83 -22.46 -48.83
CA ASN A 206 43.12 -23.25 -47.83
C ASN A 206 42.83 -22.47 -46.53
N GLU A 207 43.69 -21.53 -46.16
CA GLU A 207 43.49 -20.66 -44.98
C GLU A 207 42.37 -19.65 -45.25
N ILE A 208 42.33 -19.07 -46.45
CA ILE A 208 41.26 -18.17 -46.90
C ILE A 208 39.89 -18.87 -46.87
N ASP A 209 39.80 -20.10 -47.36
CA ASP A 209 38.52 -20.82 -47.38
C ASP A 209 38.07 -21.23 -45.96
N LYS A 210 39.01 -21.60 -45.07
CA LYS A 210 38.72 -21.80 -43.64
C LYS A 210 38.22 -20.52 -42.95
N LEU A 211 38.83 -19.37 -43.25
CA LEU A 211 38.41 -18.08 -42.70
C LEU A 211 37.03 -17.65 -43.21
N LYS A 212 36.69 -17.92 -44.47
CA LYS A 212 35.33 -17.72 -44.99
C LYS A 212 34.31 -18.56 -44.22
N GLU A 213 34.59 -19.85 -44.03
CA GLU A 213 33.71 -20.74 -43.27
C GLU A 213 33.54 -20.28 -41.81
N SER A 214 34.64 -19.86 -41.17
CA SER A 214 34.61 -19.27 -39.82
C SER A 214 33.79 -17.99 -39.77
N LEU A 215 33.92 -17.12 -40.77
CA LEU A 215 33.16 -15.88 -40.87
C LEU A 215 31.66 -16.15 -41.00
N ASP A 216 31.27 -17.14 -41.80
CA ASP A 216 29.86 -17.52 -41.95
C ASP A 216 29.29 -18.15 -40.66
N LYS A 217 30.08 -18.95 -39.94
CA LYS A 217 29.72 -19.45 -38.60
C LYS A 217 29.54 -18.30 -37.60
N SER A 218 30.44 -17.31 -37.61
CA SER A 218 30.36 -16.15 -36.72
C SER A 218 29.14 -15.28 -37.03
N LYS A 219 28.82 -15.04 -38.30
CA LYS A 219 27.59 -14.35 -38.72
C LYS A 219 26.33 -15.09 -38.29
N ALA A 220 26.32 -16.42 -38.41
CA ALA A 220 25.20 -17.24 -37.96
C ALA A 220 25.03 -17.20 -36.44
N LYS A 221 26.13 -17.21 -35.67
CA LYS A 221 26.13 -17.07 -34.21
C LYS A 221 25.62 -15.70 -33.77
N GLU A 222 26.15 -14.61 -34.34
CA GLU A 222 25.68 -13.23 -34.12
C GLU A 222 24.18 -13.11 -34.37
N LYS A 223 23.70 -13.62 -35.51
CA LYS A 223 22.27 -13.57 -35.86
C LYS A 223 21.41 -14.30 -34.83
N LYS A 224 21.80 -15.50 -34.39
CA LYS A 224 21.06 -16.27 -33.38
C LYS A 224 21.00 -15.57 -32.03
N LEU A 225 22.14 -15.06 -31.55
CA LEU A 225 22.22 -14.33 -30.29
C LEU A 225 21.35 -13.06 -30.32
N LYS A 226 21.38 -12.34 -31.45
CA LYS A 226 20.54 -11.16 -31.65
C LYS A 226 19.06 -11.50 -31.66
N GLU A 227 18.64 -12.51 -32.43
CA GLU A 227 17.23 -12.95 -32.48
C GLU A 227 16.71 -13.43 -31.12
N GLU A 228 17.56 -14.12 -30.34
CA GLU A 228 17.21 -14.55 -28.98
C GLU A 228 17.09 -13.38 -28.01
N LYS A 229 18.03 -12.42 -28.05
CA LYS A 229 17.96 -11.20 -27.24
C LYS A 229 16.71 -10.38 -27.57
N ASP A 230 16.47 -10.10 -28.85
CA ASP A 230 15.32 -9.34 -29.32
C ASP A 230 13.99 -10.01 -28.91
N ARG A 231 13.94 -11.35 -28.91
CA ARG A 231 12.76 -12.13 -28.47
C ARG A 231 12.47 -11.94 -26.97
N ILE A 232 13.49 -11.99 -26.12
CA ILE A 232 13.33 -11.82 -24.67
C ILE A 232 12.97 -10.37 -24.35
N GLU A 233 13.62 -9.40 -24.99
CA GLU A 233 13.29 -7.97 -24.83
C GLU A 233 11.85 -7.66 -25.27
N ALA A 234 11.39 -8.24 -26.38
CA ALA A 234 10.01 -8.10 -26.84
C ALA A 234 9.01 -8.70 -25.84
N SER A 235 9.25 -9.93 -25.37
CA SER A 235 8.39 -10.57 -24.37
C SER A 235 8.32 -9.78 -23.06
N ARG A 236 9.46 -9.25 -22.59
CA ARG A 236 9.51 -8.39 -21.40
C ARG A 236 8.74 -7.09 -21.60
N LYS A 237 8.88 -6.45 -22.78
CA LYS A 237 8.17 -5.23 -23.11
C LYS A 237 6.65 -5.45 -23.13
N GLU A 238 6.18 -6.55 -23.70
CA GLU A 238 4.77 -6.93 -23.69
C GLU A 238 4.25 -7.16 -22.27
N ALA A 239 5.01 -7.87 -21.42
CA ALA A 239 4.64 -8.08 -20.01
C ALA A 239 4.54 -6.77 -19.23
N ILE A 240 5.48 -5.83 -19.43
CA ILE A 240 5.43 -4.50 -18.80
C ILE A 240 4.21 -3.71 -19.27
N GLN A 241 3.92 -3.71 -20.58
CA GLN A 241 2.76 -3.00 -21.12
C GLN A 241 1.43 -3.53 -20.56
N GLU A 242 1.31 -4.85 -20.41
CA GLU A 242 0.11 -5.45 -19.82
C GLU A 242 0.00 -5.11 -18.32
N ALA A 243 1.12 -5.14 -17.58
CA ALA A 243 1.14 -4.74 -16.17
C ALA A 243 0.78 -3.26 -15.98
N GLU A 244 1.32 -2.36 -16.79
CA GLU A 244 1.01 -0.93 -16.77
C GLU A 244 -0.47 -0.67 -17.08
N LYS A 245 -1.02 -1.38 -18.07
CA LYS A 245 -2.44 -1.28 -18.42
C LYS A 245 -3.32 -1.75 -17.26
N LYS A 246 -3.02 -2.91 -16.68
CA LYS A 246 -3.76 -3.43 -15.53
C LYS A 246 -3.72 -2.46 -14.34
N ALA A 247 -2.54 -1.93 -14.00
CA ALA A 247 -2.38 -0.97 -12.91
C ALA A 247 -3.18 0.33 -13.18
N ARG A 248 -3.21 0.80 -14.44
CA ARG A 248 -4.02 1.96 -14.83
C ARG A 248 -5.51 1.70 -14.69
N ASP A 249 -5.98 0.54 -15.12
CA ASP A 249 -7.40 0.16 -15.05
C ASP A 249 -7.85 0.01 -13.58
N GLU A 250 -7.03 -0.60 -12.73
CA GLU A 250 -7.27 -0.71 -11.28
C GLU A 250 -7.29 0.67 -10.60
N ALA A 251 -6.32 1.54 -10.88
CA ALA A 251 -6.29 2.90 -10.33
C ALA A 251 -7.52 3.72 -10.75
N ALA A 252 -7.98 3.57 -12.01
CA ALA A 252 -9.19 4.23 -12.48
C ALA A 252 -10.45 3.73 -11.77
N ALA A 253 -10.55 2.41 -11.53
CA ALA A 253 -11.66 1.81 -10.81
C ALA A 253 -11.72 2.27 -9.34
N THR A 254 -10.58 2.30 -8.64
CA THR A 254 -10.48 2.79 -7.26
C THR A 254 -10.88 4.26 -7.17
N ALA A 255 -10.36 5.11 -8.06
CA ALA A 255 -10.71 6.53 -8.08
C ALA A 255 -12.20 6.76 -8.36
N GLN A 256 -12.81 5.94 -9.22
CA GLN A 256 -14.25 6.01 -9.47
C GLN A 256 -15.05 5.60 -8.22
N ALA A 257 -14.69 4.51 -7.56
CA ALA A 257 -15.38 4.03 -6.36
C ALA A 257 -15.29 5.06 -5.21
N GLU A 258 -14.14 5.69 -5.02
CA GLU A 258 -13.96 6.77 -4.04
C GLU A 258 -14.81 7.99 -4.38
N ALA A 259 -14.85 8.40 -5.65
CA ALA A 259 -15.68 9.50 -6.09
C ALA A 259 -17.18 9.21 -5.87
N GLU A 260 -17.64 8.00 -6.18
CA GLU A 260 -19.01 7.56 -5.95
C GLU A 260 -19.37 7.58 -4.47
N LYS A 261 -18.46 7.12 -3.59
CA LYS A 261 -18.65 7.18 -2.14
C LYS A 261 -18.76 8.62 -1.63
N VAL A 262 -17.86 9.51 -2.05
CA VAL A 262 -17.91 10.94 -1.67
C VAL A 262 -19.22 11.58 -2.11
N VAL A 263 -19.69 11.25 -3.32
CA VAL A 263 -20.98 11.74 -3.81
C VAL A 263 -22.14 11.19 -2.97
N ALA A 264 -22.13 9.90 -2.61
CA ALA A 264 -23.15 9.29 -1.77
C ALA A 264 -23.21 9.94 -0.38
N ASP A 265 -22.06 10.09 0.29
CA ASP A 265 -21.96 10.73 1.60
C ASP A 265 -22.44 12.19 1.55
N THR A 266 -22.13 12.90 0.45
CA THR A 266 -22.60 14.29 0.24
C THR A 266 -24.12 14.36 0.04
N ILE A 267 -24.69 13.43 -0.72
CA ILE A 267 -26.14 13.36 -0.93
C ILE A 267 -26.85 13.09 0.41
N GLU A 268 -26.38 12.11 1.18
CA GLU A 268 -26.96 11.80 2.50
C GLU A 268 -26.92 13.02 3.44
N GLN A 269 -25.80 13.74 3.46
CA GLN A 269 -25.68 14.94 4.26
C GLN A 269 -26.64 16.06 3.81
N LEU A 270 -26.78 16.27 2.50
CA LEU A 270 -27.74 17.24 1.96
C LEU A 270 -29.20 16.86 2.25
N GLU A 271 -29.54 15.57 2.21
CA GLU A 271 -30.87 15.08 2.57
C GLU A 271 -31.17 15.36 4.04
N LYS A 272 -30.21 15.09 4.94
CA LYS A 272 -30.34 15.40 6.36
C LYS A 272 -30.50 16.90 6.61
N GLU A 273 -29.67 17.73 6.00
CA GLU A 273 -29.77 19.19 6.11
C GLU A 273 -31.11 19.72 5.57
N THR A 274 -31.62 19.12 4.50
CA THR A 274 -32.91 19.48 3.90
C THR A 274 -34.08 19.12 4.83
N GLU A 275 -34.08 17.94 5.45
CA GLU A 275 -35.11 17.55 6.42
C GLU A 275 -35.04 18.39 7.69
N GLU A 276 -33.84 18.71 8.18
CA GLU A 276 -33.66 19.65 9.29
C GLU A 276 -34.16 21.06 8.95
N ALA A 277 -33.98 21.52 7.71
CA ALA A 277 -34.49 22.82 7.27
C ALA A 277 -36.02 22.82 7.16
N LYS A 278 -36.63 21.76 6.60
CA LYS A 278 -38.09 21.61 6.52
C LYS A 278 -38.74 21.60 7.90
N THR A 279 -38.19 20.83 8.83
CA THR A 279 -38.70 20.78 10.22
C THR A 279 -38.58 22.13 10.91
N ARG A 280 -37.47 22.86 10.72
CA ARG A 280 -37.31 24.24 11.22
C ARG A 280 -38.34 25.21 10.62
N ALA A 281 -38.57 25.13 9.30
CA ALA A 281 -39.54 25.97 8.61
C ALA A 281 -40.97 25.72 9.12
N ALA A 282 -41.38 24.45 9.23
CA ALA A 282 -42.69 24.08 9.76
C ALA A 282 -42.89 24.52 11.22
N ALA A 283 -41.84 24.45 12.05
CA ALA A 283 -41.88 24.95 13.42
C ALA A 283 -42.05 26.47 13.47
N ALA A 284 -41.34 27.22 12.61
CA ALA A 284 -41.47 28.67 12.51
C ALA A 284 -42.86 29.10 12.01
N GLU A 285 -43.42 28.41 11.01
CA GLU A 285 -44.78 28.64 10.52
C GLU A 285 -45.85 28.40 11.60
N ASN A 286 -45.72 27.30 12.36
CA ASN A 286 -46.60 27.04 13.50
C ASN A 286 -46.48 28.12 14.58
N MET A 287 -45.27 28.60 14.87
CA MET A 287 -45.08 29.70 15.82
C MET A 287 -45.69 31.02 15.32
N LEU A 288 -45.63 31.31 14.02
CA LEU A 288 -46.32 32.45 13.38
C LEU A 288 -47.84 32.33 13.53
N ALA A 289 -48.41 31.15 13.33
CA ALA A 289 -49.84 30.93 13.52
C ALA A 289 -50.30 31.11 14.98
N MET A 290 -49.41 30.88 15.95
CA MET A 290 -49.70 30.95 17.40
C MET A 290 -49.30 32.29 18.06
N SER A 291 -48.64 33.20 17.35
CA SER A 291 -48.11 34.46 17.91
C SER A 291 -48.70 35.68 17.19
N ALA A 292 -49.05 36.75 17.92
CA ALA A 292 -49.72 37.92 17.36
C ALA A 292 -48.80 38.93 16.61
N SER A 293 -47.47 38.74 16.63
CA SER A 293 -46.50 39.66 16.01
C SER A 293 -45.24 38.93 15.52
N GLU A 294 -44.74 39.30 14.33
CA GLU A 294 -43.59 38.70 13.64
C GLU A 294 -42.29 38.78 14.47
N GLU A 295 -42.10 39.88 15.20
CA GLU A 295 -40.91 40.14 16.02
C GLU A 295 -40.78 39.13 17.17
N VAL A 296 -41.89 38.67 17.73
CA VAL A 296 -41.91 37.67 18.82
C VAL A 296 -41.54 36.29 18.30
N VAL A 297 -41.91 35.97 17.06
CA VAL A 297 -41.51 34.71 16.43
C VAL A 297 -40.02 34.73 16.10
N ILE A 298 -39.51 35.83 15.51
CA ILE A 298 -38.08 35.99 15.25
C ILE A 298 -37.28 35.83 16.55
N PHE A 299 -37.71 36.47 17.64
CA PHE A 299 -37.06 36.35 18.94
C PHE A 299 -37.04 34.91 19.46
N LYS A 300 -38.18 34.20 19.43
CA LYS A 300 -38.27 32.80 19.89
C LYS A 300 -37.41 31.86 19.05
N THR A 301 -37.43 31.99 17.73
CA THR A 301 -36.61 31.18 16.82
C THR A 301 -35.12 31.41 17.06
N LYS A 302 -34.68 32.67 17.14
CA LYS A 302 -33.26 32.98 17.40
C LYS A 302 -32.79 32.57 18.80
N THR A 303 -33.68 32.62 19.79
CA THR A 303 -33.37 32.15 21.14
C THR A 303 -33.26 30.61 21.17
N ALA A 304 -34.10 29.89 20.43
CA ALA A 304 -33.98 28.44 20.28
C ALA A 304 -32.69 28.03 19.56
N ASP A 305 -32.30 28.74 18.49
CA ASP A 305 -31.01 28.54 17.80
C ASP A 305 -29.83 28.75 18.75
N LEU A 306 -29.87 29.82 19.57
CA LEU A 306 -28.85 30.10 20.56
C LEU A 306 -28.77 28.98 21.62
N GLN A 307 -29.91 28.48 22.10
CA GLN A 307 -29.95 27.36 23.05
C GLN A 307 -29.34 26.08 22.46
N LYS A 308 -29.61 25.77 21.18
CA LYS A 308 -29.01 24.64 20.47
C LYS A 308 -27.49 24.78 20.41
N MET A 309 -27.00 25.94 19.97
CA MET A 309 -25.56 26.23 19.85
C MET A 309 -24.84 26.14 21.21
N VAL A 310 -25.45 26.68 22.27
CA VAL A 310 -24.96 26.55 23.65
C VAL A 310 -24.89 25.08 24.09
N GLY A 311 -25.86 24.25 23.67
CA GLY A 311 -25.87 22.81 23.92
C GLY A 311 -24.71 22.09 23.22
N GLU A 312 -24.47 22.36 21.94
CA GLU A 312 -23.37 21.77 21.16
C GLU A 312 -21.99 22.14 21.76
N ILE A 313 -21.81 23.40 22.17
CA ILE A 313 -20.58 23.85 22.84
C ILE A 313 -20.38 23.10 24.15
N LYS A 314 -21.43 22.87 24.95
CA LYS A 314 -21.33 22.07 26.18
C LYS A 314 -20.90 20.63 25.89
N THR A 315 -21.45 20.00 24.86
CA THR A 315 -21.07 18.63 24.45
C THR A 315 -19.63 18.56 23.99
N SER A 316 -19.17 19.52 23.20
CA SER A 316 -17.77 19.60 22.75
C SER A 316 -16.80 19.75 23.93
N ILE A 317 -17.11 20.63 24.88
CA ILE A 317 -16.35 20.80 26.13
C ILE A 317 -16.35 19.52 26.98
N HIS A 318 -17.45 18.78 27.00
CA HIS A 318 -17.54 17.51 27.73
C HIS A 318 -16.65 16.43 27.10
N SER A 319 -16.71 16.26 25.78
CA SER A 319 -15.82 15.35 25.06
C SER A 319 -14.34 15.74 25.22
N LEU A 320 -14.02 17.04 25.23
CA LEU A 320 -12.67 17.51 25.53
C LEU A 320 -12.23 17.14 26.95
N SER A 321 -13.14 17.14 27.93
CA SER A 321 -12.80 16.79 29.33
C SER A 321 -12.46 15.32 29.56
N GLU A 322 -12.82 14.42 28.63
CA GLU A 322 -12.43 13.02 28.66
C GLU A 322 -10.98 12.81 28.19
N LYS A 323 -10.46 13.73 27.37
CA LYS A 323 -9.11 13.66 26.77
C LYS A 323 -8.11 14.58 27.48
N ASP A 324 -8.53 15.79 27.83
CA ASP A 324 -7.72 16.82 28.48
C ASP A 324 -8.58 17.67 29.45
N PRO A 325 -8.59 17.31 30.74
CA PRO A 325 -9.41 17.98 31.75
C PRO A 325 -9.02 19.45 32.00
N GLU A 326 -7.73 19.78 31.91
CA GLU A 326 -7.22 21.12 32.21
C GLU A 326 -7.59 22.09 31.09
N GLN A 327 -7.46 21.64 29.84
CA GLN A 327 -7.85 22.42 28.67
C GLN A 327 -9.38 22.59 28.61
N ALA A 328 -10.16 21.59 28.99
CA ALA A 328 -11.61 21.71 29.06
C ALA A 328 -12.08 22.75 30.09
N ASP A 329 -11.40 22.90 31.24
CA ASP A 329 -11.73 23.94 32.22
C ASP A 329 -11.46 25.35 31.69
N LYS A 330 -10.34 25.55 30.98
CA LYS A 330 -10.04 26.83 30.30
C LYS A 330 -11.15 27.19 29.31
N HIS A 331 -11.63 26.24 28.51
CA HIS A 331 -12.72 26.46 27.55
C HIS A 331 -14.06 26.74 28.23
N ARG A 332 -14.36 26.09 29.37
CA ARG A 332 -15.54 26.43 30.21
C ARG A 332 -15.49 27.88 30.68
N GLN A 333 -14.34 28.33 31.17
CA GLN A 333 -14.19 29.69 31.66
C GLN A 333 -14.33 30.73 30.55
N VAL A 334 -13.76 30.46 29.37
CA VAL A 334 -13.92 31.32 28.18
C VAL A 334 -15.39 31.38 27.76
N PHE A 335 -16.06 30.25 27.64
CA PHE A 335 -17.46 30.20 27.25
C PHE A 335 -18.35 30.96 28.24
N LYS A 336 -18.11 30.81 29.55
CA LYS A 336 -18.82 31.56 30.60
C LYS A 336 -18.67 33.07 30.44
N LYS A 337 -17.46 33.56 30.14
CA LYS A 337 -17.20 34.99 29.91
C LYS A 337 -17.93 35.51 28.67
N VAL A 338 -17.95 34.74 27.59
CA VAL A 338 -18.67 35.10 26.36
C VAL A 338 -20.16 35.22 26.62
N MET A 339 -20.76 34.25 27.30
CA MET A 339 -22.20 34.29 27.65
C MET A 339 -22.55 35.47 28.56
N GLN A 340 -21.67 35.81 29.50
CA GLN A 340 -21.84 36.98 30.37
C GLN A 340 -21.81 38.28 29.55
N ALA A 341 -20.83 38.44 28.67
CA ALA A 341 -20.70 39.62 27.82
C ALA A 341 -21.88 39.79 26.85
N LEU A 342 -22.43 38.69 26.34
CA LEU A 342 -23.63 38.70 25.49
C LEU A 342 -24.89 39.13 26.28
N TYR A 343 -24.98 38.74 27.56
CA TYR A 343 -26.09 39.14 28.43
C TYR A 343 -26.02 40.62 28.81
N ASP A 344 -24.82 41.12 29.11
CA ASP A 344 -24.61 42.51 29.55
C ASP A 344 -24.80 43.54 28.40
N GLY A 345 -24.85 43.08 27.14
CA GLY A 345 -25.01 43.91 25.93
C GLY A 345 -26.45 44.05 25.40
N ILE A 346 -27.43 43.43 26.06
CA ILE A 346 -28.88 43.53 25.77
C ILE A 346 -29.52 44.40 26.85
#